data_AF-A0A3D2ZB19-F1
#
_entry.id   AF-A0A3D2ZB19-F1
#
_cell.length_a   1.000
_cell.length_b   1.000
_cell.length_c   1.000
_cell.angle_alpha   90.00
_cell.angle_beta   90.00
_cell.angle_gamma   90.00
#
_symmetry.space_group_name_H-M   'P 1'
#
loop_
_entity.id
_entity.type
_entity.pdbx_description
1 polymer ?
#
loop_
_entity_poly.entity_id
_entity_poly.type
_entity_poly.pdbx_seq_one_letter_code
_entity_poly.pdbx_strand_id
1 'polypeptide(L)' 'MLEQPAPDTCVAILCGGLSRRMGGRTKAALPLGDTTVLGQILATTAALDLPRLLVTGTGP' A
#
# COMPACT_ATOMS: atom_id res chain seq x y z
N MET A 1 15.07 -18.05 6.06
CA MET A 1 14.59 -18.11 4.66
C MET A 1 13.13 -17.70 4.72
N LEU A 2 12.74 -16.61 4.07
CA LEU A 2 11.31 -16.27 3.96
C LEU A 2 10.69 -17.30 3.01
N GLU A 3 9.59 -17.93 3.41
CA GLU A 3 8.86 -18.83 2.52
C GLU A 3 8.41 -18.04 1.29
N GLN A 4 8.61 -18.62 0.09
CA GLN A 4 8.09 -18.02 -1.11
C GLN A 4 6.56 -18.10 -1.10
N PRO A 5 5.86 -17.01 -1.43
CA PRO A 5 4.41 -17.03 -1.54
C PRO A 5 3.95 -18.06 -2.58
N ALA A 6 2.78 -18.67 -2.33
CA ALA A 6 2.15 -19.55 -3.33
C ALA A 6 1.90 -18.76 -4.64
N PRO A 7 1.88 -19.44 -5.82
CA PRO A 7 1.81 -18.76 -7.13
C PRO A 7 0.63 -17.79 -7.29
N ASP A 8 -0.48 -18.08 -6.61
CA ASP A 8 -1.71 -17.28 -6.67
C ASP A 8 -1.85 -16.27 -5.51
N THR A 9 -0.79 -16.07 -4.73
CA THR A 9 -0.80 -15.11 -3.64
C THR A 9 -0.89 -13.70 -4.21
N CYS A 10 -1.80 -12.90 -3.64
CA CYS A 10 -1.97 -11.50 -3.97
C CYS A 10 -1.96 -10.66 -2.70
N VAL A 11 -1.39 -9.46 -2.78
CA VAL A 11 -1.50 -8.46 -1.72
C VAL A 11 -2.55 -7.42 -2.10
N ALA A 12 -3.47 -7.15 -1.19
CA ALA A 12 -4.45 -6.08 -1.30
C ALA A 12 -4.07 -4.94 -0.33
N ILE A 13 -3.89 -3.74 -0.86
CA ILE A 13 -3.57 -2.51 -0.12
C ILE A 13 -4.85 -1.66 -0.05
N LEU A 14 -5.42 -1.55 1.14
CA LEU A 14 -6.67 -0.84 1.39
C LEU A 14 -6.39 0.61 1.86
N CYS A 15 -6.55 1.58 0.96
CA CYS A 15 -6.26 3.00 1.18
C CYS A 15 -7.51 3.89 1.30
N GLY A 16 -8.73 3.34 1.27
CA GLY A 16 -9.99 4.11 1.25
C GLY A 16 -10.47 4.65 2.59
N GLY A 17 -9.58 4.88 3.56
CA GLY A 17 -9.95 5.39 4.87
C GLY A 17 -10.15 6.91 4.89
N LEU A 18 -11.25 7.39 5.49
CA LEU A 18 -11.61 8.81 5.59
C LEU A 18 -10.60 9.71 6.32
N SER A 19 -9.62 9.14 7.03
CA SER A 19 -8.50 9.90 7.61
C SER A 19 -8.94 11.13 8.44
N ARG A 20 -10.04 11.01 9.21
CA ARG A 20 -10.70 12.12 9.95
C ARG A 20 -9.73 12.90 10.85
N ARG A 21 -8.80 12.20 11.50
CA ARG A 21 -7.76 12.79 12.36
C ARG A 21 -6.69 13.59 11.60
N MET A 22 -6.65 13.46 10.28
CA MET A 22 -5.72 14.16 9.38
C MET A 22 -6.44 15.16 8.47
N GLY A 23 -7.60 15.65 8.91
CA GLY A 23 -8.38 16.65 8.18
C GLY A 23 -9.03 16.13 6.90
N GLY A 24 -9.33 14.82 6.81
CA GLY A 24 -10.00 14.23 5.65
C GLY A 24 -9.11 14.00 4.42
N ARG A 25 -7.83 14.34 4.50
CA ARG A 25 -6.86 14.12 3.41
C ARG A 25 -6.56 12.63 3.24
N THR A 26 -6.35 12.18 2.01
CA THR A 26 -5.92 10.81 1.71
C THR A 26 -4.59 10.49 2.39
N LYS A 27 -4.61 9.73 3.50
CA LYS A 27 -3.41 9.39 4.29
C LYS A 27 -2.33 8.70 3.47
N ALA A 28 -2.74 7.85 2.51
CA ALA A 28 -1.84 7.12 1.63
C ALA A 28 -0.95 8.04 0.78
N ALA A 29 -1.41 9.25 0.47
CA ALA A 29 -0.69 10.24 -0.32
C ALA A 29 0.17 11.19 0.53
N LEU A 30 0.15 11.06 1.87
CA LEU A 30 0.94 11.94 2.73
C LEU A 30 2.43 11.60 2.65
N PRO A 31 3.33 12.60 2.73
CA PRO A 31 4.77 12.38 2.71
C PRO A 31 5.27 11.51 3.87
N LEU A 32 6.22 10.61 3.59
CA LEU A 32 6.95 9.80 4.56
C LEU A 32 8.38 9.51 4.04
N GLY A 33 9.35 10.28 4.55
CA GLY A 33 10.69 10.32 3.98
C GLY A 33 10.68 10.94 2.58
N ASP A 34 11.35 10.30 1.63
CA ASP A 34 11.48 10.78 0.24
C ASP A 34 10.30 10.37 -0.66
N THR A 35 9.24 9.79 -0.11
CA THR A 35 8.08 9.29 -0.85
C THR A 35 6.79 9.53 -0.05
N THR A 36 5.73 8.76 -0.32
CA THR A 36 4.47 8.77 0.42
C THR A 36 4.32 7.55 1.31
N VAL A 37 3.32 7.55 2.21
CA VAL A 37 2.94 6.34 2.96
C VAL A 37 2.68 5.16 2.01
N LEU A 38 1.98 5.38 0.90
CA LEU A 38 1.76 4.33 -0.11
C LEU A 38 3.07 3.91 -0.77
N GLY A 39 3.97 4.84 -1.08
CA GLY A 39 5.28 4.54 -1.66
C GLY A 39 6.11 3.59 -0.78
N GLN A 40 6.14 3.83 0.54
CA GLN A 40 6.83 2.95 1.49
C GLN A 40 6.20 1.55 1.55
N ILE A 41 4.86 1.46 1.49
CA ILE A 41 4.16 0.16 1.46
C ILE A 41 4.53 -0.59 0.17
N LEU A 42 4.48 0.08 -0.99
CA LEU A 42 4.83 -0.53 -2.28
C LEU A 42 6.28 -1.04 -2.29
N ALA A 43 7.23 -0.24 -1.79
CA ALA A 43 8.63 -0.63 -1.68
C ALA A 43 8.81 -1.88 -0.78
N THR A 44 8.07 -1.93 0.34
CA THR A 44 8.10 -3.10 1.23
C THR A 44 7.51 -4.33 0.56
N THR A 45 6.38 -4.19 -0.15
CA THR A 45 5.72 -5.31 -0.84
C THR A 45 6.47 -5.79 -2.07
N ALA A 46 7.29 -4.95 -2.70
CA ALA A 46 8.13 -5.35 -3.84
C ALA A 46 9.11 -6.47 -3.47
N ALA A 47 9.56 -6.53 -2.21
CA ALA A 47 10.44 -7.60 -1.71
C ALA A 47 9.77 -8.99 -1.67
N LEU A 48 8.44 -9.08 -1.87
CA LEU A 48 7.70 -10.33 -1.86
C LEU A 48 7.62 -11.01 -3.23
N ASP A 49 8.11 -10.36 -4.29
CA ASP A 49 8.13 -10.88 -5.67
C ASP A 49 6.76 -11.42 -6.14
N LEU A 50 5.70 -10.70 -5.78
CA LEU A 50 4.33 -11.10 -6.09
C LEU A 50 3.93 -10.66 -7.52
N PRO A 51 3.20 -11.50 -8.26
CA PRO A 51 2.83 -11.20 -9.64
C PRO A 51 1.79 -10.07 -9.73
N ARG A 52 1.04 -9.81 -8.65
CA ARG A 52 -0.07 -8.86 -8.63
C ARG A 52 -0.21 -8.16 -7.27
N LEU A 53 -0.47 -6.86 -7.35
CA LEU A 53 -0.82 -5.99 -6.24
C LEU A 53 -2.14 -5.28 -6.56
N LEU A 54 -3.10 -5.35 -5.64
CA LEU A 54 -4.37 -4.66 -5.76
C LEU A 54 -4.36 -3.45 -4.82
N VAL A 55 -4.42 -2.24 -5.37
CA VAL A 55 -4.53 -1.01 -4.57
C VAL A 55 -5.93 -0.46 -4.74
N THR A 56 -6.66 -0.34 -3.65
CA THR A 56 -7.99 0.29 -3.64
C THR A 56 -7.97 1.51 -2.74
N GLY A 57 -8.57 2.59 -3.21
CA GLY A 57 -8.76 3.81 -2.45
C GLY A 57 -10.16 4.34 -2.72
N THR A 58 -10.63 5.19 -1.82
CA THR A 58 -11.60 6.20 -2.23
C THR A 58 -10.84 7.09 -3.20
N GLY A 59 -11.32 7.22 -4.44
CA GLY A 59 -10.78 8.18 -5.41
C GLY A 59 -10.82 9.62 -4.88
N PRO A 60 -10.64 10.64 -5.72
CA PRO A 60 -11.20 11.94 -5.37
C PRO A 60 -12.66 11.81 -4.94
#